data_AF-A0A534NKW9-F1
#
_entry.id   AF-A0A534NKW9-F1
#
_cell.length_a   1.000
_cell.length_b   1.000
_cell.length_c   1.000
_cell.angle_alpha   90.00
_cell.angle_beta   90.00
_cell.angle_gamma   90.00
#
_symmetry.space_group_name_H-M   'P 1'
#
loop_
_entity.id
_entity.type
_entity.pdbx_description
1 polymer ?
#
loop_
_entity_poly.entity_id
_entity_poly.type
_entity_poly.pdbx_seq_one_letter_code
_entity_poly.pdbx_strand_id
1 'polypeptide(L)' 'NLPYGEQRRLEIARALATGPQVLLLDEPAAGTNTREKTELMALIRSIRDRFGVAIVLIEHDMKLVMGVSER' A
#
# COMPACT_ATOMS: atom_id res chain seq x y z
N ASN A 1 -19.71 -9.82 -1.51
CA ASN A 1 -18.31 -9.74 -1.98
C ASN A 1 -17.89 -8.30 -2.04
N LEU A 2 -16.85 -7.90 -1.32
CA LEU A 2 -16.32 -6.54 -1.36
C LEU A 2 -15.66 -6.27 -2.72
N PRO A 3 -15.69 -5.05 -3.26
CA PRO A 3 -14.85 -4.66 -4.40
C PRO A 3 -13.36 -4.92 -4.12
N TYR A 4 -12.58 -5.21 -5.17
CA TYR A 4 -11.16 -5.59 -5.04
C TYR A 4 -10.33 -4.57 -4.24
N GLY A 5 -10.52 -3.27 -4.48
CA GLY A 5 -9.84 -2.21 -3.70
C GLY A 5 -10.23 -2.19 -2.22
N GLU A 6 -11.46 -2.54 -1.86
CA GLU A 6 -11.90 -2.65 -0.46
C GLU A 6 -11.34 -3.89 0.23
N GLN A 7 -11.27 -5.03 -0.47
CA GLN A 7 -10.61 -6.22 0.03
C GLN A 7 -9.13 -5.94 0.35
N ARG A 8 -8.42 -5.29 -0.56
CA ARG A 8 -7.01 -4.90 -0.35
C ARG A 8 -6.83 -3.99 0.87
N ARG A 9 -7.68 -2.97 1.02
CA ARG A 9 -7.65 -2.08 2.20
C ARG A 9 -7.87 -2.85 3.50
N LEU A 10 -8.79 -3.82 3.50
CA LEU A 10 -9.04 -4.68 4.67
C LEU A 10 -7.84 -5.56 4.99
N GLU A 11 -7.16 -6.13 3.99
CA GLU A 11 -5.94 -6.93 4.18
C GLU A 11 -4.81 -6.12 4.81
N ILE A 12 -4.58 -4.89 4.31
CA ILE A 12 -3.58 -3.97 4.86
C ILE A 12 -3.94 -3.58 6.30
N ALA A 13 -5.21 -3.23 6.56
CA ALA A 13 -5.67 -2.89 7.90
C ALA A 13 -5.47 -4.05 8.88
N ARG A 14 -5.75 -5.29 8.44
CA ARG A 14 -5.52 -6.51 9.23
C ARG A 14 -4.04 -6.71 9.56
N ALA A 15 -3.14 -6.47 8.59
CA ALA A 15 -1.70 -6.54 8.84
C ALA A 15 -1.25 -5.48 9.88
N LEU A 16 -1.72 -4.25 9.75
CA LEU A 16 -1.40 -3.15 10.66
C LEU A 16 -1.92 -3.36 12.09
N ALA A 17 -3.05 -4.02 12.24
CA ALA A 17 -3.63 -4.32 13.56
C ALA A 17 -2.71 -5.16 14.46
N THR A 18 -1.67 -5.80 13.90
CA THR A 18 -0.66 -6.55 14.66
C THR A 18 0.47 -5.68 15.23
N GLY A 19 0.47 -4.37 14.97
CA GLY A 19 1.56 -3.46 15.35
C GLY A 19 2.91 -3.79 14.71
N PRO A 20 2.98 -4.06 13.39
CA PRO A 20 4.22 -4.47 12.76
C PRO A 20 5.23 -3.32 12.68
N GLN A 21 6.52 -3.64 12.75
CA GLN A 21 7.60 -2.66 12.46
C GLN A 21 7.87 -2.55 10.95
N VAL A 22 7.53 -3.58 10.18
CA VAL A 22 7.71 -3.64 8.73
C VAL A 22 6.44 -4.19 8.07
N LEU A 23 5.96 -3.51 7.04
CA LEU A 23 4.85 -3.95 6.19
C LEU A 23 5.37 -4.31 4.80
N LEU A 24 5.17 -5.56 4.38
CA LEU A 24 5.52 -6.04 3.04
C LEU A 24 4.28 -5.95 2.15
N LEU A 25 4.40 -5.28 1.01
CA LEU A 25 3.35 -5.18 0.00
C LEU A 25 3.87 -5.77 -1.32
N ASP A 26 3.34 -6.94 -1.68
CA ASP A 26 3.68 -7.66 -2.91
C ASP A 26 2.61 -7.40 -3.98
N GLU A 27 3.00 -6.68 -5.03
CA GLU A 27 2.15 -6.20 -6.13
C GLU A 27 0.78 -5.62 -5.66
N PRO A 28 0.75 -4.66 -4.70
CA PRO A 28 -0.50 -4.10 -4.18
C PRO A 28 -1.40 -3.43 -5.23
N ALA A 29 -0.85 -2.98 -6.36
CA ALA A 29 -1.58 -2.29 -7.42
C ALA A 29 -2.07 -3.20 -8.56
N ALA A 30 -1.82 -4.52 -8.50
CA ALA A 30 -2.29 -5.46 -9.50
C ALA A 30 -3.82 -5.37 -9.69
N GLY A 31 -4.30 -5.30 -10.93
CA GLY A 31 -5.73 -5.22 -11.23
C GLY A 31 -6.43 -3.89 -10.87
N THR A 32 -5.68 -2.85 -10.46
CA THR A 32 -6.23 -1.52 -10.13
C THR A 32 -6.14 -0.54 -11.29
N ASN A 33 -7.08 0.41 -11.35
CA ASN A 33 -7.06 1.50 -12.33
C ASN A 33 -6.17 2.68 -11.86
N THR A 34 -5.92 3.66 -12.75
CA THR A 34 -5.05 4.82 -12.46
C THR A 34 -5.47 5.62 -11.23
N ARG A 35 -6.78 5.77 -10.99
CA ARG A 35 -7.30 6.48 -9.82
C ARG A 35 -7.01 5.68 -8.55
N GLU A 36 -7.30 4.39 -8.55
CA GLU A 36 -7.04 3.49 -7.42
C GLU A 36 -5.54 3.40 -7.08
N LYS A 37 -4.65 3.42 -8.08
CA LYS A 37 -3.20 3.51 -7.86
C LYS A 37 -2.81 4.78 -7.10
N THR A 38 -3.44 5.91 -7.44
CA THR A 38 -3.21 7.19 -6.76
C THR A 38 -3.69 7.14 -5.31
N GLU A 39 -4.87 6.57 -5.08
CA GLU A 39 -5.41 6.34 -3.73
C GLU A 39 -4.53 5.39 -2.92
N LEU A 40 -3.98 4.34 -3.53
CA LEU A 40 -3.04 3.41 -2.90
C LEU A 40 -1.73 4.09 -2.51
N MET A 41 -1.14 4.93 -3.38
CA MET A 41 0.06 5.71 -3.04
C MET A 41 -0.18 6.62 -1.83
N ALA A 42 -1.33 7.31 -1.79
CA ALA A 42 -1.70 8.16 -0.66
C ALA A 42 -1.89 7.33 0.62
N LEU A 43 -2.52 6.16 0.51
CA LEU A 43 -2.69 5.22 1.62
C LEU A 43 -1.35 4.76 2.19
N ILE A 44 -0.43 4.30 1.34
CA ILE A 44 0.91 3.84 1.73
C ILE A 44 1.66 4.92 2.51
N ARG A 45 1.70 6.15 1.98
CA ARG A 45 2.33 7.29 2.67
C ARG A 45 1.67 7.57 4.01
N SER A 46 0.33 7.59 4.06
CA SER A 46 -0.40 7.83 5.30
C SER A 46 -0.15 6.77 6.37
N ILE A 47 0.04 5.50 5.98
CA ILE A 47 0.32 4.40 6.90
C ILE A 47 1.70 4.60 7.54
N ARG A 48 2.71 4.82 6.70
CA ARG A 48 4.07 5.09 7.18
C ARG A 48 4.09 6.29 8.13
N ASP A 49 3.51 7.42 7.73
CA ASP A 49 3.56 8.66 8.51
C ASP A 49 2.80 8.56 9.84
N ARG A 50 1.68 7.82 9.87
CA ARG A 50 0.85 7.68 11.07
C ARG A 50 1.33 6.62 12.04
N PHE A 51 1.88 5.51 11.52
CA PHE A 51 2.22 4.34 12.33
C PHE A 51 3.74 4.15 12.50
N GLY A 52 4.57 4.92 11.80
CA GLY A 52 6.03 4.80 11.87
C GLY A 52 6.56 3.45 11.36
N VAL A 53 5.81 2.81 10.45
CA VAL A 53 6.11 1.46 9.94
C VAL A 53 6.98 1.58 8.69
N ALA A 54 8.04 0.78 8.61
CA ALA A 54 8.83 0.66 7.39
C ALA A 54 8.02 -0.12 6.33
N ILE A 55 7.97 0.36 5.10
CA ILE A 55 7.20 -0.30 4.03
C ILE A 55 8.17 -0.82 2.98
N VAL A 56 8.10 -2.12 2.70
CA VAL A 56 8.80 -2.74 1.57
C VAL A 56 7.77 -3.01 0.50
N LEU A 57 7.95 -2.37 -0.65
CA LEU A 57 7.05 -2.45 -1.78
C LEU A 57 7.71 -3.22 -2.93
N ILE A 58 7.04 -4.25 -3.42
CA ILE A 58 7.41 -4.97 -4.65
C ILE A 58 6.36 -4.61 -5.70
N GLU A 59 6.80 -3.90 -6.74
CA GLU A 59 5.93 -3.43 -7.81
C GLU A 59 6.67 -3.35 -9.14
N HIS A 60 5.96 -3.60 -10.24
CA HIS A 60 6.48 -3.37 -11.59
C HIS A 60 6.09 -1.99 -12.15
N ASP A 61 5.10 -1.31 -11.55
CA ASP A 61 4.72 0.05 -11.94
C ASP A 61 5.69 1.08 -11.34
N MET A 62 6.63 1.55 -12.18
CA MET A 62 7.66 2.51 -11.76
C MET A 62 7.09 3.87 -11.35
N LYS A 63 5.89 4.28 -11.82
CA LYS A 63 5.28 5.53 -11.34
C LYS A 63 4.87 5.41 -9.89
N LEU A 64 4.37 4.23 -9.50
CA LEU A 64 3.99 3.95 -8.12
C LEU A 64 5.24 3.83 -7.24
N VAL A 65 6.24 3.04 -7.66
CA VAL A 65 7.51 2.89 -6.94
C VAL A 65 8.14 4.25 -6.66
N MET A 66 8.39 5.04 -7.70
CA MET A 66 8.99 6.37 -7.55
C MET A 66 8.10 7.35 -6.76
N GLY A 67 6.79 7.12 -6.76
CA GLY A 67 5.84 7.92 -5.99
C GLY A 67 5.88 7.64 -4.50
N VAL A 68 6.29 6.47 -4.04
CA VAL A 68 6.29 6.13 -2.60
C VAL A 68 7.67 5.91 -2.00
N SER A 69 8.70 5.73 -2.83
CA SER A 69 10.08 5.59 -2.38
C SER A 69 10.63 6.91 -1.83
N GLU A 70 11.35 6.81 -0.71
CA GLU A 70 12.19 7.87 -0.16
C GLU A 70 13.66 7.58 -0.51
N ARG A 71 14.47 8.64 -0.63
CA ARG A 71 15.89 8.55 -0.99
C ARG A 71 16.76 8.34 0.23
#